data_AF-M6FM04-F1
#
_entry.id   AF-M6FM04-F1
#
_cell.length_a   1.000
_cell.length_b   1.000
_cell.length_c   1.000
_cell.angle_alpha   90.00
_cell.angle_beta   90.00
_cell.angle_gamma   90.00
#
_symmetry.space_group_name_H-M   'P 1'
#
loop_
_entity.id
_entity.type
_entity.pdbx_description
1 polymer ?
#
loop_
_entity_poly.entity_id
_entity_poly.type
_entity_poly.pdbx_seq_one_letter_code
_entity_poly.pdbx_strand_id
1 'polypeptide(L)'
;MNSGNISVNFPPPFETSSIFSGLTRNLPIVKHEPMFANRLLRFGFSVFFSIGCSYTKNQLPTFSPNLECSQKELPLFIQPIRDIENGNRLEIIYCSRRETPFGKRIELNLVFQDERHPSVWKDRIYRIYRSFKYGRHKDIETIRLQFSKSGELSTVHLKNVYSGKQKFAEDPVYHFDSVLKSEQLMRENQKNVLFINTWNHMFSEKDSNPELPKKQLDSVELRTGSREELDLFYSEK
;
A
#
# COMPACT_ATOMS: atom_id res chain seq x y z
N MET A 1 64.39 -13.65 -5.35
CA MET A 1 64.00 -13.12 -6.68
C MET A 1 62.52 -12.76 -6.63
N ASN A 2 62.24 -11.45 -6.75
CA ASN A 2 61.07 -10.79 -7.35
C ASN A 2 59.71 -11.50 -7.28
N SER A 3 58.71 -11.05 -6.50
CA SER A 3 57.96 -9.77 -6.50
C SER A 3 56.56 -10.00 -7.08
N GLY A 4 55.51 -9.58 -6.38
CA GLY A 4 54.17 -9.49 -6.98
C GLY A 4 53.00 -9.40 -6.00
N ASN A 5 53.03 -8.44 -5.06
CA ASN A 5 51.82 -8.01 -4.35
C ASN A 5 50.90 -7.28 -5.33
N ILE A 6 49.65 -7.75 -5.49
CA ILE A 6 48.61 -7.02 -6.21
C ILE A 6 47.80 -6.24 -5.18
N SER A 7 48.10 -4.95 -5.05
CA SER A 7 47.24 -3.97 -4.39
C SER A 7 46.16 -3.51 -5.38
N VAL A 8 44.89 -3.67 -5.02
CA VAL A 8 43.79 -3.03 -5.73
C VAL A 8 43.57 -1.65 -5.10
N ASN A 9 44.02 -0.61 -5.80
CA ASN A 9 43.81 0.79 -5.45
C ASN A 9 42.40 1.23 -5.88
N PHE A 10 41.62 1.75 -4.93
CA PHE A 10 40.47 2.61 -5.19
C PHE A 10 40.94 4.01 -5.64
N PRO A 11 40.29 4.65 -6.63
CA PRO A 11 40.39 6.10 -6.79
C PRO A 11 39.34 6.84 -5.91
N PRO A 12 39.71 8.00 -5.33
CA PRO A 12 38.91 8.79 -4.38
C PRO A 12 37.94 9.80 -5.06
N PRO A 13 37.12 10.55 -4.29
CA PRO A 13 36.00 11.36 -4.78
C PRO A 13 36.29 12.87 -4.95
N PHE A 14 35.35 13.59 -5.58
CA PHE A 14 35.22 15.08 -5.76
C PHE A 14 36.30 15.72 -6.65
N GLU A 15 36.12 16.83 -7.39
CA GLU A 15 35.12 17.90 -7.55
C GLU A 15 35.45 18.62 -8.89
N THR A 16 34.50 19.35 -9.52
CA THR A 16 34.66 20.76 -9.97
C THR A 16 33.49 21.22 -10.87
N SER A 17 32.82 22.26 -10.37
CA SER A 17 32.22 23.41 -11.03
C SER A 17 32.20 23.53 -12.56
N SER A 18 31.02 23.85 -13.11
CA SER A 18 30.92 24.99 -14.05
C SER A 18 29.57 25.70 -13.92
N ILE A 19 29.65 26.99 -13.61
CA ILE A 19 28.60 27.99 -13.73
C ILE A 19 28.60 28.42 -15.19
N PHE A 20 27.47 28.38 -15.88
CA PHE A 20 27.17 29.34 -16.95
C PHE A 20 25.68 29.66 -17.01
N SER A 21 25.41 30.95 -16.83
CA SER A 21 24.17 31.67 -17.06
C SER A 21 23.75 31.61 -18.53
N GLY A 22 22.46 31.45 -18.79
CA GLY A 22 21.88 31.52 -20.13
C GLY A 22 20.36 31.47 -20.11
N LEU A 23 19.74 32.64 -20.05
CA LEU A 23 18.31 32.87 -20.24
C LEU A 23 17.77 32.21 -21.52
N THR A 24 16.79 31.32 -21.38
CA THR A 24 15.65 31.22 -22.32
C THR A 24 14.46 30.56 -21.63
N ARG A 25 13.40 31.35 -21.39
CA ARG A 25 12.06 30.85 -21.04
C ARG A 25 11.48 30.15 -22.27
N ASN A 26 11.24 28.84 -22.19
CA ASN A 26 10.36 28.14 -23.12
C ASN A 26 9.03 27.86 -22.43
N LEU A 27 8.04 28.70 -22.71
CA LEU A 27 6.63 28.49 -22.39
C LEU A 27 6.12 27.27 -23.19
N PRO A 28 5.39 26.33 -22.58
CA PRO A 28 4.68 25.30 -23.34
C PRO A 28 3.52 25.93 -24.10
N ILE A 29 3.50 25.71 -25.41
CA ILE A 29 2.44 26.14 -26.32
C ILE A 29 1.18 25.32 -26.02
N VAL A 30 0.13 26.02 -25.58
CA VAL A 30 -1.24 25.51 -25.46
C VAL A 30 -1.82 25.37 -26.87
N LYS A 31 -2.16 24.14 -27.28
CA LYS A 31 -3.08 23.91 -28.41
C LYS A 31 -4.49 23.71 -27.87
N HIS A 32 -5.33 24.72 -28.01
CA HIS A 32 -6.77 24.59 -27.98
C HIS A 32 -7.25 24.25 -29.39
N GLU A 33 -7.94 23.12 -29.54
CA GLU A 33 -8.93 22.94 -30.60
C GLU A 33 -10.25 22.52 -29.95
N PRO A 34 -11.33 23.31 -30.12
CA PRO A 34 -12.68 22.86 -29.87
C PRO A 34 -13.20 22.19 -31.13
N MET A 35 -13.95 21.09 -31.02
CA MET A 35 -15.09 20.85 -31.92
C MET A 35 -15.94 19.70 -31.39
N PHE A 36 -17.02 20.07 -30.69
CA PHE A 36 -18.27 19.35 -30.78
C PHE A 36 -18.68 19.35 -32.27
N ALA A 37 -18.53 18.22 -32.94
CA ALA A 37 -19.16 17.96 -34.23
C ALA A 37 -19.86 16.60 -34.15
N ASN A 38 -21.17 16.73 -34.04
CA ASN A 38 -22.17 15.69 -33.94
C ASN A 38 -22.28 14.92 -35.27
N ARG A 39 -22.16 13.58 -35.25
CA ARG A 39 -22.68 12.72 -36.33
C ARG A 39 -23.03 11.33 -35.79
N LEU A 40 -24.30 11.18 -35.42
CA LEU A 40 -25.00 9.91 -35.31
C LEU A 40 -25.03 9.22 -36.69
N LEU A 41 -24.56 7.97 -36.78
CA LEU A 41 -25.24 6.95 -37.59
C LEU A 41 -24.94 5.54 -37.10
N ARG A 42 -25.97 4.97 -36.43
CA ARG A 42 -26.43 3.58 -36.46
C ARG A 42 -25.43 2.53 -37.00
N PHE A 43 -24.81 1.80 -36.08
CA PHE A 43 -24.49 0.38 -36.30
C PHE A 43 -25.13 -0.45 -35.18
N GLY A 44 -25.72 -1.56 -35.61
CA GLY A 44 -26.66 -2.38 -34.85
C GLY A 44 -26.09 -2.89 -33.53
N PHE A 45 -26.96 -2.84 -32.54
CA PHE A 45 -26.90 -3.53 -31.27
C PHE A 45 -26.82 -5.04 -31.52
N SER A 46 -25.62 -5.62 -31.44
CA SER A 46 -25.44 -7.01 -31.02
C SER A 46 -23.97 -7.26 -30.68
N VAL A 47 -23.49 -6.61 -29.62
CA VAL A 47 -22.36 -7.17 -28.88
C VAL A 47 -22.99 -8.12 -27.89
N PHE A 48 -22.91 -9.42 -28.21
CA PHE A 48 -23.09 -10.49 -27.26
C PHE A 48 -22.20 -10.18 -26.04
N PHE A 49 -22.81 -9.68 -24.97
CA PHE A 49 -22.20 -9.66 -23.64
C PHE A 49 -22.17 -11.11 -23.13
N SER A 50 -21.31 -11.93 -23.74
CA SER A 50 -20.74 -13.08 -23.07
C SER A 50 -19.69 -12.54 -22.10
N ILE A 51 -20.16 -11.82 -21.07
CA ILE A 51 -19.34 -11.57 -19.89
C ILE A 51 -19.18 -12.95 -19.28
N GLY A 52 -18.08 -13.63 -19.63
CA GLY A 52 -17.61 -14.75 -18.84
C GLY A 52 -17.57 -14.24 -17.40
N CYS A 53 -18.42 -14.80 -16.54
CA CYS A 53 -18.34 -14.58 -15.11
C CYS A 53 -16.94 -15.05 -14.68
N SER A 54 -15.97 -14.15 -14.69
CA SER A 54 -14.71 -14.35 -13.98
C SER A 54 -15.10 -14.46 -12.53
N TYR A 55 -15.03 -15.66 -11.96
CA TYR A 55 -15.39 -15.95 -10.59
C TYR A 55 -14.36 -15.24 -9.69
N THR A 56 -14.60 -13.97 -9.36
CA THR A 56 -13.71 -13.22 -8.47
C THR A 56 -13.73 -13.89 -7.11
N LYS A 57 -12.62 -14.50 -6.70
CA LYS A 57 -12.50 -15.14 -5.39
C LYS A 57 -12.66 -14.07 -4.31
N ASN A 58 -13.76 -14.14 -3.56
CA ASN A 58 -14.02 -13.29 -2.40
C ASN A 58 -13.68 -13.99 -1.07
N GLN A 59 -13.18 -15.22 -1.14
CA GLN A 59 -12.82 -16.00 0.03
C GLN A 59 -11.51 -15.50 0.65
N LEU A 60 -11.37 -15.69 1.95
CA LEU A 60 -10.14 -15.47 2.71
C LEU A 60 -9.48 -16.84 2.93
N PRO A 61 -8.32 -17.13 2.31
CA PRO A 61 -7.68 -18.44 2.41
C PRO A 61 -7.13 -18.73 3.81
N THR A 62 -6.90 -19.99 4.11
CA THR A 62 -6.13 -20.43 5.28
C THR A 62 -4.99 -21.30 4.77
N PHE A 63 -3.76 -20.79 4.85
CA PHE A 63 -2.58 -21.50 4.34
C PHE A 63 -1.96 -22.44 5.37
N SER A 64 -2.00 -22.04 6.65
CA SER A 64 -1.49 -22.83 7.77
C SER A 64 -2.40 -22.69 8.99
N PRO A 65 -2.66 -23.77 9.74
CA PRO A 65 -3.37 -23.71 11.01
C PRO A 65 -2.50 -23.16 12.15
N ASN A 66 -1.17 -23.17 11.98
CA ASN A 66 -0.23 -22.72 13.01
C ASN A 66 0.10 -21.25 12.81
N LEU A 67 -0.12 -20.45 13.86
CA LEU A 67 0.11 -19.01 13.83
C LEU A 67 1.60 -18.69 14.02
N GLU A 68 2.20 -17.97 13.08
CA GLU A 68 3.62 -17.58 13.16
C GLU A 68 3.88 -16.32 13.99
N CYS A 69 2.84 -15.51 14.20
CA CYS A 69 2.92 -14.24 14.92
C CYS A 69 1.83 -14.18 16.00
N SER A 70 1.90 -13.18 16.87
CA SER A 70 0.95 -12.98 17.96
C SER A 70 0.28 -11.61 17.86
N GLN A 71 -0.96 -11.52 18.38
CA GLN A 71 -1.71 -10.25 18.42
C GLN A 71 -0.98 -9.14 19.20
N LYS A 72 -0.03 -9.49 20.07
CA LYS A 72 0.78 -8.56 20.86
C LYS A 72 1.87 -7.88 20.03
N GLU A 73 2.33 -8.52 18.95
CA GLU A 73 3.37 -7.98 18.06
C GLU A 73 2.79 -7.06 16.99
N LEU A 74 1.47 -7.09 16.79
CA LEU A 74 0.80 -6.24 15.82
C LEU A 74 0.67 -4.80 16.33
N PRO A 75 0.88 -3.80 15.45
CA PRO A 75 0.44 -2.43 15.70
C PRO A 75 -1.07 -2.37 15.97
N LEU A 76 -1.48 -1.34 16.70
CA LEU A 76 -2.88 -0.94 16.77
C LEU A 76 -3.20 -0.12 15.52
N PHE A 77 -4.05 -0.64 14.65
CA PHE A 77 -4.52 0.09 13.48
C PHE A 77 -5.72 0.96 13.86
N ILE A 78 -5.72 2.22 13.41
CA ILE A 78 -6.82 3.16 13.61
C ILE A 78 -7.31 3.62 12.24
N GLN A 79 -8.62 3.47 11.99
CA GLN A 79 -9.24 3.77 10.70
C GLN A 79 -10.46 4.69 10.88
N PRO A 80 -10.69 5.66 9.98
CA PRO A 80 -11.92 6.46 9.97
C PRO A 80 -13.17 5.57 9.88
N ILE A 81 -14.18 5.83 10.73
CA ILE A 81 -15.43 5.04 10.75
C ILE A 81 -16.12 5.09 9.39
N ARG A 82 -16.14 6.26 8.75
CA ARG A 82 -16.73 6.44 7.43
C ARG A 82 -16.10 5.54 6.37
N ASP A 83 -14.79 5.29 6.45
CA ASP A 83 -14.08 4.42 5.50
C ASP A 83 -14.52 2.96 5.66
N ILE A 84 -14.62 2.52 6.91
CA ILE A 84 -15.14 1.20 7.29
C ILE A 84 -16.58 1.02 6.79
N GLU A 85 -17.46 1.99 7.03
CA GLU A 85 -18.87 1.98 6.61
C GLU A 85 -19.03 1.99 5.09
N ASN A 86 -18.12 2.68 4.40
CA ASN A 86 -18.10 2.70 2.94
C ASN A 86 -17.69 1.36 2.33
N GLY A 87 -17.16 0.41 3.11
CA GLY A 87 -16.77 -0.92 2.64
C GLY A 87 -15.27 -1.10 2.39
N ASN A 88 -14.42 -0.27 2.99
CA ASN A 88 -12.95 -0.36 2.95
C ASN A 88 -12.40 -0.92 4.27
N ARG A 89 -13.20 -1.71 4.98
CA ARG A 89 -12.80 -2.27 6.28
C ARG A 89 -11.58 -3.19 6.10
N LEU A 90 -10.62 -3.08 7.00
CA LEU A 90 -9.60 -4.12 7.21
C LEU A 90 -10.28 -5.39 7.73
N GLU A 91 -10.32 -6.44 6.91
CA GLU A 91 -11.01 -7.69 7.23
C GLU A 91 -10.11 -8.65 8.03
N ILE A 92 -8.86 -8.81 7.59
CA ILE A 92 -7.94 -9.81 8.14
C ILE A 92 -6.49 -9.38 7.92
N ILE A 93 -5.61 -9.87 8.79
CA ILE A 93 -4.16 -9.73 8.65
C ILE A 93 -3.56 -11.11 8.46
N TYR A 94 -2.81 -11.29 7.37
CA TYR A 94 -1.91 -12.43 7.21
C TYR A 94 -0.52 -12.02 7.65
N CYS A 95 0.16 -12.90 8.36
CA CYS A 95 1.52 -12.65 8.80
C CYS A 95 2.46 -13.76 8.38
N SER A 96 3.70 -13.41 8.09
CA SER A 96 4.81 -14.36 7.97
C SER A 96 6.01 -13.85 8.75
N ARG A 97 6.69 -14.75 9.45
CA ARG A 97 7.82 -14.42 10.31
C ARG A 97 9.11 -14.98 9.74
N ARG A 98 10.17 -14.17 9.74
CA ARG A 98 11.53 -14.60 9.39
C ARG A 98 12.51 -14.18 10.47
N GLU A 99 13.29 -15.13 10.96
CA GLU A 99 14.40 -14.85 11.87
C GLU A 99 15.56 -14.19 11.11
N THR A 100 16.29 -13.31 11.80
CA THR A 100 17.43 -12.58 11.25
C THR A 100 18.57 -12.56 12.27
N PRO A 101 19.83 -12.30 11.84
CA PRO A 101 20.94 -12.17 12.78
C PRO A 101 20.78 -11.06 13.83
N PHE A 102 19.83 -10.12 13.63
CA PHE A 102 19.61 -8.94 14.47
C PHE A 102 18.28 -8.98 15.25
N GLY A 103 17.53 -10.09 15.19
CA GLY A 103 16.20 -10.24 15.77
C GLY A 103 15.28 -10.92 14.78
N LYS A 104 14.05 -10.44 14.62
CA LYS A 104 13.08 -11.02 13.67
C LYS A 104 12.43 -9.96 12.80
N ARG A 105 11.97 -10.39 11.63
CA ARG A 105 11.16 -9.59 10.72
C ARG A 105 9.79 -10.23 10.58
N ILE A 106 8.74 -9.44 10.69
CA ILE A 106 7.37 -9.87 10.43
C ILE A 106 6.87 -9.10 9.22
N GLU A 107 6.40 -9.82 8.21
CA GLU A 107 5.64 -9.24 7.12
C GLU A 107 4.15 -9.36 7.47
N LEU A 108 3.43 -8.24 7.39
CA LEU A 108 2.00 -8.18 7.58
C LEU A 108 1.35 -7.80 6.26
N ASN A 109 0.44 -8.65 5.80
CA ASN A 109 -0.38 -8.47 4.62
C ASN A 109 -1.81 -8.19 5.09
N LEU A 110 -2.19 -6.91 5.04
CA LEU A 110 -3.48 -6.39 5.45
C LEU A 110 -4.46 -6.52 4.29
N VAL A 111 -5.53 -7.29 4.48
CA VAL A 111 -6.54 -7.50 3.44
C VAL A 111 -7.76 -6.64 3.75
N PHE A 112 -8.05 -5.71 2.86
CA PHE A 112 -9.18 -4.80 2.91
C PHE A 112 -10.33 -5.32 2.04
N GLN A 113 -11.56 -5.05 2.47
CA GLN A 113 -12.78 -5.52 1.81
C GLN A 113 -12.88 -5.07 0.34
N ASP A 114 -12.50 -3.83 0.07
CA ASP A 114 -12.43 -3.18 -1.24
C ASP A 114 -11.56 -1.91 -1.09
N GLU A 115 -11.41 -1.13 -2.16
CA GLU A 115 -10.77 0.20 -2.17
C GLU A 115 -11.73 1.16 -2.86
N ARG A 116 -12.70 1.66 -2.09
CA ARG A 116 -13.81 2.46 -2.58
C ARG A 116 -13.48 3.93 -2.53
N HIS A 117 -13.52 4.56 -3.69
CA HIS A 117 -13.29 5.99 -3.80
C HIS A 117 -14.42 6.75 -3.06
N PRO A 118 -14.13 7.88 -2.37
CA PRO A 118 -15.15 8.75 -1.78
C PRO A 118 -16.19 9.30 -2.77
N SER A 119 -15.96 9.12 -4.08
CA SER A 119 -16.84 9.56 -5.16
C SER A 119 -17.45 8.33 -5.84
N VAL A 120 -18.74 8.10 -5.62
CA VAL A 120 -19.50 6.90 -6.04
C VAL A 120 -19.38 6.61 -7.55
N TRP A 121 -19.27 7.63 -8.39
CA TRP A 121 -19.16 7.46 -9.85
C TRP A 121 -17.77 7.01 -10.31
N LYS A 122 -16.70 7.59 -9.73
CA LYS A 122 -15.31 7.17 -10.00
C LYS A 122 -15.05 5.75 -9.48
N ASP A 123 -15.61 5.44 -8.32
CA ASP A 123 -15.54 4.11 -7.70
C ASP A 123 -16.06 3.00 -8.63
N ARG A 124 -17.24 3.21 -9.23
CA ARG A 124 -17.88 2.20 -10.09
C ARG A 124 -17.03 1.83 -11.32
N ILE A 125 -16.36 2.81 -11.95
CA ILE A 125 -15.51 2.58 -13.14
C ILE A 125 -14.19 1.91 -12.72
N TYR A 126 -13.60 2.35 -11.61
CA TYR A 126 -12.35 1.80 -11.09
C TYR A 126 -12.48 0.34 -10.63
N ARG A 127 -13.61 -0.01 -9.99
CA ARG A 127 -13.93 -1.39 -9.57
C ARG A 127 -14.07 -2.35 -10.75
N ILE A 128 -14.70 -1.91 -11.84
CA ILE A 128 -14.81 -2.70 -13.08
C ILE A 128 -13.40 -2.95 -13.66
N TYR A 129 -12.57 -1.92 -13.79
CA TYR A 129 -11.19 -2.06 -14.27
C TYR A 129 -10.34 -3.00 -13.42
N ARG A 130 -10.36 -2.86 -12.08
CA ARG A 130 -9.59 -3.72 -11.16
C ARG A 130 -10.06 -5.17 -11.20
N SER A 131 -11.38 -5.39 -11.29
CA SER A 131 -11.96 -6.73 -11.45
C SER A 131 -11.43 -7.45 -12.70
N PHE A 132 -11.26 -6.73 -13.81
CA PHE A 132 -10.71 -7.29 -15.04
C PHE A 132 -9.18 -7.48 -14.99
N LYS A 133 -8.45 -6.58 -14.33
CA LYS A 133 -6.97 -6.60 -14.31
C LYS A 133 -6.38 -7.56 -13.27
N TYR A 134 -6.98 -7.64 -12.09
CA TYR A 134 -6.38 -8.33 -10.94
C TYR A 134 -7.17 -9.55 -10.46
N GLY A 135 -8.37 -9.82 -11.00
CA GLY A 135 -9.19 -10.98 -10.62
C GLY A 135 -9.73 -10.96 -9.18
N ARG A 136 -9.45 -9.90 -8.41
CA ARG A 136 -9.89 -9.69 -7.02
C ARG A 136 -10.55 -8.32 -6.84
N HIS A 137 -11.49 -8.25 -5.90
CA HIS A 137 -12.06 -7.00 -5.41
C HIS A 137 -11.39 -6.49 -4.13
N LYS A 138 -10.91 -7.42 -3.29
CA LYS A 138 -10.18 -7.10 -2.06
C LYS A 138 -8.88 -6.40 -2.38
N ASP A 139 -8.52 -5.42 -1.57
CA ASP A 139 -7.21 -4.80 -1.64
C ASP A 139 -6.25 -5.41 -0.61
N ILE A 140 -4.95 -5.45 -0.92
CA ILE A 140 -3.94 -6.07 -0.06
C ILE A 140 -2.76 -5.13 0.05
N GLU A 141 -2.50 -4.67 1.27
CA GLU A 141 -1.35 -3.83 1.56
C GLU A 141 -0.35 -4.54 2.46
N THR A 142 0.94 -4.33 2.17
CA THR A 142 2.02 -5.04 2.86
C THR A 142 2.87 -4.05 3.66
N ILE A 143 2.97 -4.27 4.97
CA ILE A 143 3.93 -3.57 5.84
C ILE A 143 4.91 -4.56 6.44
N ARG A 144 6.11 -4.10 6.78
CA ARG A 144 7.13 -4.96 7.42
C ARG A 144 7.57 -4.40 8.74
N LEU A 145 7.47 -5.20 9.78
CA LEU A 145 7.93 -4.90 11.12
C LEU A 145 9.30 -5.53 11.33
N GLN A 146 10.22 -4.78 11.92
CA GLN A 146 11.51 -5.29 12.35
C GLN A 146 11.62 -5.19 13.87
N PHE A 147 11.92 -6.32 14.49
CA PHE A 147 12.12 -6.42 15.93
C PHE A 147 13.59 -6.66 16.23
N SER A 148 14.05 -6.10 17.34
CA SER A 148 15.38 -6.34 17.90
C SER A 148 15.48 -7.75 18.50
N LYS A 149 16.70 -8.15 18.90
CA LYS A 149 16.92 -9.38 19.69
C LYS A 149 16.21 -9.38 21.04
N SER A 150 15.94 -8.21 21.63
CA SER A 150 15.18 -8.09 22.88
C SER A 150 13.67 -8.34 22.68
N GLY A 151 13.22 -8.48 21.44
CA GLY A 151 11.80 -8.68 21.11
C GLY A 151 11.00 -7.38 21.01
N GLU A 152 11.66 -6.23 21.06
CA GLU A 152 11.02 -4.92 20.93
C GLU A 152 10.94 -4.50 19.46
N LEU A 153 9.85 -3.81 19.08
CA LEU A 153 9.72 -3.25 17.74
C LEU A 153 10.77 -2.15 17.56
N SER A 154 11.61 -2.30 16.53
CA SER A 154 12.63 -1.32 16.16
C SER A 154 12.12 -0.39 15.06
N THR A 155 11.63 -0.95 13.96
CA THR A 155 11.18 -0.17 12.80
C THR A 155 9.95 -0.76 12.12
N VAL A 156 9.20 0.11 11.45
CA VAL A 156 8.10 -0.23 10.55
C VAL A 156 8.44 0.31 9.17
N HIS A 157 8.50 -0.58 8.19
CA HIS A 157 8.72 -0.24 6.80
C HIS A 157 7.37 -0.14 6.08
N LEU A 158 7.08 1.05 5.60
CA LEU A 158 5.88 1.40 4.84
C LEU A 158 6.32 1.68 3.40
N LYS A 159 6.49 0.63 2.61
CA LYS A 159 6.90 0.76 1.20
C LYS A 159 5.66 0.87 0.33
N ASN A 160 5.55 1.95 -0.45
CA ASN A 160 4.45 2.27 -1.34
C ASN A 160 3.08 2.40 -0.63
N VAL A 161 3.08 2.57 0.69
CA VAL A 161 1.87 2.62 1.52
C VAL A 161 1.95 3.71 2.58
N TYR A 162 2.93 4.62 2.49
CA TYR A 162 3.03 5.76 3.40
C TYR A 162 2.18 6.93 2.90
N SER A 163 1.32 7.48 3.76
CA SER A 163 0.42 8.59 3.45
C SER A 163 1.05 9.96 3.64
N GLY A 164 2.08 10.08 4.47
CA GLY A 164 2.64 11.38 4.87
C GLY A 164 1.58 12.23 5.56
N LYS A 165 1.19 13.35 4.93
CA LYS A 165 0.17 14.29 5.43
C LYS A 165 -1.16 14.23 4.67
N GLN A 166 -1.32 13.24 3.78
CA GLN A 166 -2.52 13.13 2.95
C GLN A 166 -3.74 12.79 3.79
N LYS A 167 -4.86 13.43 3.45
CA LYS A 167 -6.13 13.25 4.13
C LYS A 167 -7.00 12.21 3.46
N PHE A 168 -8.06 11.83 4.16
CA PHE A 168 -9.02 10.83 3.71
C PHE A 168 -9.65 11.15 2.36
N ALA A 169 -9.89 12.42 2.05
CA ALA A 169 -10.53 12.85 0.81
C ALA A 169 -9.54 13.33 -0.27
N GLU A 170 -8.24 13.07 -0.12
CA GLU A 170 -7.23 13.47 -1.09
C GLU A 170 -7.49 12.83 -2.47
N ASP A 171 -7.38 13.63 -3.52
CA ASP A 171 -7.51 13.22 -4.93
C ASP A 171 -6.74 14.23 -5.80
N PRO A 172 -5.66 13.84 -6.49
CA PRO A 172 -5.11 12.49 -6.59
C PRO A 172 -4.36 12.06 -5.33
N VAL A 173 -4.35 10.76 -5.06
CA VAL A 173 -3.59 10.16 -3.97
C VAL A 173 -2.19 9.74 -4.46
N TYR A 174 -1.16 10.04 -3.67
CA TYR A 174 0.23 9.72 -3.95
C TYR A 174 0.76 8.66 -2.98
N HIS A 175 1.43 7.64 -3.50
CA HIS A 175 2.07 6.61 -2.69
C HIS A 175 3.51 7.03 -2.34
N PHE A 176 3.84 7.00 -1.05
CA PHE A 176 5.19 7.28 -0.57
C PHE A 176 5.82 6.07 0.12
N ASP A 177 7.13 6.16 0.32
CA ASP A 177 7.94 5.24 1.11
C ASP A 177 8.34 5.89 2.44
N SER A 178 8.32 5.11 3.53
CA SER A 178 8.90 5.53 4.80
C SER A 178 9.41 4.35 5.64
N VAL A 179 10.38 4.63 6.50
CA VAL A 179 10.83 3.72 7.56
C VAL A 179 10.69 4.47 8.87
N LEU A 180 9.69 4.07 9.65
CA LEU A 180 9.36 4.66 10.93
C LEU A 180 10.10 3.91 12.03
N LYS A 181 10.84 4.62 12.87
CA LYS A 181 11.38 4.05 14.10
C LYS A 181 10.29 3.98 15.17
N SER A 182 10.40 3.07 16.12
CA SER A 182 9.39 2.89 17.17
C SER A 182 9.19 4.14 18.03
N GLU A 183 10.20 4.98 18.21
CA GLU A 183 10.09 6.23 18.97
C GLU A 183 9.25 7.30 18.25
N GLN A 184 9.04 7.16 16.94
CA GLN A 184 8.18 8.05 16.16
C GLN A 184 6.71 7.67 16.25
N LEU A 185 6.40 6.44 16.71
CA LEU A 185 5.06 5.91 16.79
C LEU A 185 4.44 6.26 18.15
N MET A 186 3.19 6.73 18.12
CA MET A 186 2.39 6.83 19.33
C MET A 186 2.17 5.44 19.91
N ARG A 187 2.10 5.33 21.24
CA ARG A 187 1.76 4.09 21.93
C ARG A 187 0.42 4.21 22.63
N GLU A 188 -0.42 3.20 22.43
CA GLU A 188 -1.72 3.07 23.10
C GLU A 188 -1.92 1.62 23.50
N ASN A 189 -2.33 1.37 24.74
CA ASN A 189 -2.48 0.01 25.29
C ASN A 189 -1.25 -0.88 25.05
N GLN A 190 -0.05 -0.32 25.25
CA GLN A 190 1.27 -0.93 25.01
C GLN A 190 1.61 -1.26 23.55
N LYS A 191 0.69 -1.03 22.60
CA LYS A 191 0.90 -1.23 21.16
C LYS A 191 1.34 0.05 20.47
N ASN A 192 2.15 -0.09 19.42
CA ASN A 192 2.48 1.03 18.53
C ASN A 192 1.30 1.30 17.62
N VAL A 193 0.94 2.56 17.42
CA VAL A 193 -0.23 2.97 16.65
C VAL A 193 0.15 3.29 15.21
N LEU A 194 -0.64 2.81 14.26
CA LEU A 194 -0.59 3.21 12.86
C LEU A 194 -1.98 3.67 12.40
N PHE A 195 -2.04 4.88 11.85
CA PHE A 195 -3.28 5.44 11.30
C PHE A 195 -3.41 5.07 9.83
N ILE A 196 -4.57 4.55 9.45
CA ILE A 196 -5.00 4.40 8.05
C ILE A 196 -5.67 5.72 7.67
N ASN A 197 -4.98 6.56 6.90
CA ASN A 197 -5.38 7.95 6.68
C ASN A 197 -6.20 8.18 5.42
N THR A 198 -6.10 7.31 4.42
CA THR A 198 -6.66 7.52 3.08
C THR A 198 -7.60 6.37 2.70
N TRP A 199 -8.51 6.66 1.77
CA TRP A 199 -9.45 5.66 1.23
C TRP A 199 -8.78 4.53 0.44
N ASN A 200 -7.54 4.74 0.00
CA ASN A 200 -6.67 3.73 -0.63
C ASN A 200 -5.69 3.08 0.38
N HIS A 201 -6.06 3.07 1.67
CA HIS A 201 -5.39 2.31 2.73
C HIS A 201 -3.94 2.71 3.05
N MET A 202 -3.53 3.96 2.83
CA MET A 202 -2.17 4.37 3.20
C MET A 202 -2.05 4.72 4.68
N PHE A 203 -0.88 4.40 5.24
CA PHE A 203 -0.58 4.46 6.66
C PHE A 203 0.30 5.66 7.03
N SER A 204 0.25 6.11 8.29
CA SER A 204 1.34 6.90 8.88
C SER A 204 1.35 6.82 10.40
N GLU A 205 2.37 7.42 11.00
CA GLU A 205 2.52 7.60 12.43
C GLU A 205 1.60 8.66 13.04
N LYS A 206 0.93 9.49 12.20
CA LYS A 206 0.09 10.59 12.65
C LYS A 206 -1.32 10.53 12.07
N ASP A 207 -2.26 10.98 12.87
CA ASP A 207 -3.61 11.25 12.42
C ASP A 207 -3.64 12.48 11.50
N SER A 208 -3.89 12.26 10.21
CA SER A 208 -4.07 13.35 9.24
C SER A 208 -5.53 13.83 9.14
N ASN A 209 -6.45 13.17 9.86
CA ASN A 209 -7.89 13.40 9.82
C ASN A 209 -8.47 13.59 11.24
N PRO A 210 -7.96 14.53 12.05
CA PRO A 210 -8.40 14.71 13.44
C PRO A 210 -9.91 14.96 13.58
N GLU A 211 -10.54 15.55 12.56
CA GLU A 211 -11.96 15.84 12.49
C GLU A 211 -12.86 14.62 12.24
N LEU A 212 -12.31 13.52 11.72
CA LEU A 212 -13.09 12.33 11.43
C LEU A 212 -13.20 11.42 12.67
N PRO A 213 -14.39 10.86 12.95
CA PRO A 213 -14.52 9.83 13.97
C PRO A 213 -13.79 8.56 13.53
N LYS A 214 -13.15 7.88 14.48
CA LYS A 214 -12.23 6.76 14.21
C LYS A 214 -12.57 5.55 15.04
N LYS A 215 -12.17 4.40 14.53
CA LYS A 215 -12.26 3.11 15.21
C LYS A 215 -10.88 2.51 15.37
N GLN A 216 -10.59 2.06 16.58
CA GLN A 216 -9.44 1.20 16.87
C GLN A 216 -9.77 -0.23 16.44
N LEU A 217 -8.85 -0.86 15.72
CA LEU A 217 -8.99 -2.20 15.16
C LEU A 217 -8.17 -3.19 16.01
N ASP A 218 -8.67 -3.49 17.20
CA ASP A 218 -7.99 -4.30 18.23
C ASP A 218 -8.14 -5.82 18.02
N SER A 219 -9.22 -6.23 17.35
CA SER A 219 -9.74 -7.59 17.25
C SER A 219 -9.76 -8.13 15.81
N VAL A 220 -8.91 -7.58 14.94
CA VAL A 220 -8.76 -8.08 13.57
C VAL A 220 -8.21 -9.50 13.61
N GLU A 221 -8.83 -10.38 12.82
CA GLU A 221 -8.40 -11.77 12.68
C GLU A 221 -6.96 -11.84 12.15
N LEU A 222 -6.16 -12.74 12.71
CA LEU A 222 -4.77 -12.96 12.34
C LEU A 222 -4.60 -14.39 11.82
N ARG A 223 -3.99 -14.55 10.64
CA ARG A 223 -3.64 -15.84 10.03
C ARG A 223 -2.18 -15.85 9.60
N THR A 224 -1.64 -17.05 9.37
CA THR A 224 -0.33 -17.19 8.73
C THR A 224 -0.47 -17.15 7.21
N GLY A 225 0.38 -16.37 6.55
CA GLY A 225 0.46 -16.27 5.09
C GLY A 225 1.39 -15.16 4.61
N SER A 226 2.10 -15.45 3.53
CA SER A 226 2.96 -14.51 2.80
C SER A 226 2.20 -13.75 1.72
N ARG A 227 2.81 -12.68 1.21
CA ARG A 227 2.24 -11.93 0.07
C ARG A 227 2.11 -12.81 -1.16
N GLU A 228 3.12 -13.62 -1.42
CA GLU A 228 3.18 -14.50 -2.58
C GLU A 228 2.06 -15.54 -2.57
N GLU A 229 1.76 -16.15 -1.41
CA GLU A 229 0.65 -17.10 -1.27
C GLU A 229 -0.71 -16.46 -1.53
N LEU A 230 -0.92 -15.23 -1.06
CA LEU A 230 -2.16 -14.47 -1.32
C LEU A 230 -2.31 -14.15 -2.80
N ASP A 231 -1.26 -13.64 -3.45
CA ASP A 231 -1.29 -13.31 -4.87
C ASP A 231 -1.52 -14.58 -5.73
N LEU A 232 -0.89 -15.71 -5.37
CA LEU A 232 -1.14 -17.00 -6.02
C LEU A 232 -2.60 -17.43 -5.89
N PHE A 233 -3.15 -17.43 -4.66
CA PHE A 233 -4.53 -17.82 -4.40
C PHE A 233 -5.54 -17.01 -5.23
N TYR A 234 -5.36 -15.69 -5.33
CA TYR A 234 -6.25 -14.82 -6.09
C TYR A 234 -5.99 -14.87 -7.62
N SER A 235 -4.82 -15.34 -8.05
CA SER A 235 -4.48 -15.47 -9.48
C SER A 235 -4.99 -16.77 -10.12
N GLU A 236 -5.15 -17.84 -9.33
CA GLU A 236 -5.71 -19.11 -9.79
C GLU A 236 -7.19 -18.94 -10.14
N LYS A 237 -7.56 -19.22 -11.40
CA LYS A 237 -8.94 -19.14 -11.92
C LYS A 237 -9.77 -20.36 -11.57
#